data_AF-A0AAD0SFI6-F1
#
_entry.id   AF-A0AAD0SFI6-F1
#
_cell.length_a   1.000
_cell.length_b   1.000
_cell.length_c   1.000
_cell.angle_alpha   90.00
_cell.angle_beta   90.00
_cell.angle_gamma   90.00
#
_symmetry.space_group_name_H-M   'P 1'
#
loop_
_entity.id
_entity.type
_entity.pdbx_description
1 polymer ?
#
loop_
_entity_poly.entity_id
_entity_poly.type
_entity_poly.pdbx_seq_one_letter_code
_entity_poly.pdbx_strand_id
1 'polypeptide(L)'
;MSEYHQTTLQYYRQQQCPPGWFDLLGIIIENMMNNVGESEGQAFLQQMGEALAKRYPLSAALTVADLEREMNAVLATFDWGYVELLPGDASLDILHLALPAGDSALSKARWLMAIKAVLQGLYAHWLKEQGGGAHVPLVGEATDDETALRFRYQNN
;
A
#
# COMPACT_ATOMS: atom_id res chain seq x y z
N MET A 1 20.84 -20.08 -3.87
CA MET A 1 19.76 -19.98 -4.88
C MET A 1 20.39 -19.50 -6.19
N SER A 2 20.05 -20.13 -7.32
CA SER A 2 20.73 -19.93 -8.62
C SER A 2 20.48 -18.53 -9.19
N GLU A 3 21.53 -17.87 -9.71
CA GLU A 3 21.50 -16.56 -10.38
C GLU A 3 20.42 -16.48 -11.47
N TYR A 4 20.24 -17.57 -12.23
CA TYR A 4 19.20 -17.68 -13.26
C TYR A 4 17.77 -17.61 -12.72
N HIS A 5 17.53 -18.03 -11.47
CA HIS A 5 16.22 -17.93 -10.84
C HIS A 5 15.86 -16.47 -10.54
N GLN A 6 16.83 -15.68 -10.08
CA GLN A 6 16.62 -14.25 -9.84
C GLN A 6 16.38 -13.48 -11.14
N THR A 7 17.16 -13.76 -12.20
CA THR A 7 16.94 -13.13 -13.51
C THR A 7 15.56 -13.46 -14.07
N THR A 8 15.11 -14.71 -13.90
CA THR A 8 13.78 -15.16 -14.37
C THR A 8 12.65 -14.45 -13.60
N LEU A 9 12.77 -14.33 -12.27
CA LEU A 9 11.80 -13.58 -11.46
C LEU A 9 11.76 -12.10 -11.82
N GLN A 10 12.92 -11.50 -12.11
CA GLN A 10 13.00 -10.10 -12.54
C GLN A 10 12.32 -9.89 -13.90
N TYR A 11 12.51 -10.82 -14.84
CA TYR A 11 11.85 -10.79 -16.14
C TYR A 11 10.31 -10.83 -16.03
N TYR A 12 9.76 -11.73 -15.22
CA TYR A 12 8.30 -11.79 -15.00
C TYR A 12 7.77 -10.52 -14.31
N ARG A 13 8.51 -9.99 -13.34
CA ARG A 13 8.16 -8.73 -12.66
C ARG A 13 8.09 -7.55 -13.63
N GLN A 14 9.01 -7.47 -14.60
CA GLN A 14 9.01 -6.42 -15.62
C GLN A 14 7.79 -6.52 -16.56
N GLN A 15 7.27 -7.73 -16.81
CA GLN A 15 6.07 -7.90 -17.64
C GLN A 15 4.77 -7.49 -16.94
N GLN A 16 4.76 -7.49 -15.60
CA GLN A 16 3.59 -7.14 -14.80
C GLN A 16 3.37 -5.63 -14.66
N CYS A 17 4.33 -4.80 -15.09
CA CYS A 17 4.20 -3.34 -15.07
C CYS A 17 4.05 -2.82 -16.52
N PRO A 18 2.83 -2.43 -16.96
CA PRO A 18 2.66 -1.84 -18.29
C PRO A 18 3.48 -0.54 -18.37
N PRO A 19 4.46 -0.43 -19.29
CA PRO A 19 5.33 0.73 -19.37
C PRO A 19 4.54 2.00 -19.72
N GLY A 20 4.96 3.16 -19.19
CA GLY A 20 4.44 4.48 -19.56
C GLY A 20 3.47 5.14 -18.58
N TRP A 21 2.47 4.43 -18.04
CA TRP A 21 1.52 5.06 -17.09
C TRP A 21 2.09 5.14 -15.67
N PHE A 22 2.89 4.15 -15.26
CA PHE A 22 3.67 4.24 -14.02
C PHE A 22 4.65 5.40 -14.11
N ASP A 23 5.38 5.55 -15.23
CA ASP A 23 6.34 6.65 -15.42
C ASP A 23 5.69 8.03 -15.24
N LEU A 24 4.49 8.21 -15.81
CA LEU A 24 3.71 9.43 -15.62
C LEU A 24 3.32 9.65 -14.14
N LEU A 25 2.89 8.60 -13.45
CA LEU A 25 2.54 8.66 -12.03
C LEU A 25 3.77 8.97 -11.16
N GLY A 26 4.93 8.37 -11.45
CA GLY A 26 6.19 8.66 -10.81
C GLY A 26 6.58 10.13 -10.96
N ILE A 27 6.46 10.70 -12.16
CA ILE A 27 6.72 12.12 -12.45
C ILE A 27 5.77 13.03 -11.68
N ILE A 28 4.47 12.70 -11.61
CA ILE A 28 3.48 13.50 -10.86
C ILE A 28 3.82 13.52 -9.36
N ILE A 29 4.08 12.34 -8.80
CA ILE A 29 4.44 12.19 -7.38
C ILE A 29 5.74 12.94 -7.09
N GLU A 30 6.76 12.80 -7.93
CA GLU A 30 8.05 13.51 -7.76
C GLU A 30 7.88 15.02 -7.74
N ASN A 31 7.21 15.57 -8.76
CA ASN A 31 7.00 17.01 -8.88
C ASN A 31 6.17 17.55 -7.72
N MET A 32 5.16 16.80 -7.28
CA MET A 32 4.36 17.19 -6.13
C MET A 32 5.22 17.26 -4.86
N MET A 33 5.93 16.18 -4.51
CA MET A 33 6.75 16.13 -3.29
C MET A 33 7.84 17.21 -3.26
N ASN A 34 8.43 17.54 -4.42
CA ASN A 34 9.42 18.60 -4.52
C ASN A 34 8.79 20.01 -4.32
N ASN A 35 7.51 20.20 -4.64
CA ASN A 35 6.84 21.51 -4.61
C ASN A 35 6.12 21.82 -3.29
N VAL A 36 5.44 20.83 -2.68
CA VAL A 36 4.70 21.01 -1.40
C VAL A 36 5.54 20.60 -0.19
N GLY A 37 6.72 20.03 -0.39
CA GLY A 37 7.52 19.46 0.71
C GLY A 37 7.00 18.10 1.16
N GLU A 38 7.83 17.39 1.93
CA GLU A 38 7.67 15.96 2.17
C GLU A 38 6.45 15.61 3.03
N SER A 39 6.21 16.36 4.11
CA SER A 39 5.07 16.13 5.02
C SER A 39 3.72 16.35 4.33
N GLU A 40 3.59 17.46 3.61
CA GLU A 40 2.37 17.83 2.89
C GLU A 40 2.14 16.90 1.70
N GLY A 41 3.21 16.48 1.03
CA GLY A 41 3.16 15.45 -0.01
C GLY A 41 2.66 14.10 0.53
N GLN A 42 3.15 13.66 1.69
CA GLN A 42 2.70 12.41 2.31
C GLN A 42 1.21 12.47 2.72
N ALA A 43 0.76 13.60 3.27
CA ALA A 43 -0.64 13.80 3.62
C ALA A 43 -1.56 13.79 2.39
N PHE A 44 -1.10 14.35 1.27
CA PHE A 44 -1.81 14.28 -0.01
C PHE A 44 -1.92 12.84 -0.54
N LEU A 45 -0.82 12.07 -0.51
CA LEU A 45 -0.84 10.68 -0.95
C LEU A 45 -1.77 9.80 -0.09
N GLN A 46 -1.85 10.05 1.21
CA GLN A 46 -2.86 9.41 2.08
C GLN A 46 -4.28 9.75 1.65
N GLN A 47 -4.57 11.01 1.29
CA GLN A 47 -5.88 11.40 0.77
C GLN A 47 -6.21 10.72 -0.57
N MET A 48 -5.21 10.49 -1.43
CA MET A 48 -5.41 9.70 -2.65
C MET A 48 -5.78 8.25 -2.33
N GLY A 49 -5.13 7.64 -1.33
CA GLY A 49 -5.48 6.32 -0.81
C GLY A 49 -6.93 6.27 -0.31
N GLU A 50 -7.35 7.25 0.47
CA GLU A 50 -8.73 7.37 0.94
C GLU A 50 -9.72 7.51 -0.24
N ALA A 51 -9.39 8.31 -1.25
CA ALA A 51 -10.22 8.48 -2.44
C ALA A 51 -10.36 7.16 -3.23
N LEU A 52 -9.29 6.38 -3.34
CA LEU A 52 -9.33 5.03 -3.92
C LEU A 52 -10.22 4.10 -3.10
N ALA A 53 -10.11 4.13 -1.78
CA ALA A 53 -10.93 3.31 -0.89
C ALA A 53 -12.44 3.57 -1.07
N LYS A 54 -12.81 4.85 -1.22
CA LYS A 54 -14.20 5.26 -1.51
C LYS A 54 -14.68 4.78 -2.88
N ARG A 55 -13.77 4.74 -3.87
CA ARG A 55 -14.09 4.28 -5.24
C ARG A 55 -14.24 2.77 -5.32
N TYR A 56 -13.52 2.04 -4.47
CA TYR A 56 -13.49 0.58 -4.36
C TYR A 56 -13.78 0.17 -2.90
N PRO A 57 -15.04 0.29 -2.44
CA PRO A 57 -15.40 -0.06 -1.09
C PRO A 57 -15.35 -1.58 -0.89
N LEU A 58 -15.06 -2.01 0.33
CA LEU A 58 -15.15 -3.42 0.72
C LEU A 58 -16.61 -3.80 1.00
N SER A 59 -16.96 -5.05 0.73
CA SER A 59 -18.18 -5.65 1.28
C SER A 59 -18.11 -5.66 2.81
N ALA A 60 -19.26 -5.76 3.48
CA ALA A 60 -19.28 -5.90 4.93
C ALA A 60 -18.60 -7.22 5.36
N ALA A 61 -17.55 -7.11 6.17
CA ALA A 61 -16.81 -8.21 6.76
C ALA A 61 -17.30 -8.46 8.19
N LEU A 62 -17.51 -9.74 8.56
CA LEU A 62 -17.95 -10.12 9.90
C LEU A 62 -16.79 -10.61 10.77
N THR A 63 -15.69 -11.01 10.15
CA THR A 63 -14.49 -11.52 10.82
C THR A 63 -13.23 -10.88 10.22
N VAL A 64 -12.10 -10.99 10.93
CA VAL A 64 -10.80 -10.57 10.39
C VAL A 64 -10.44 -11.33 9.11
N ALA A 65 -10.79 -12.62 9.03
CA ALA A 65 -10.58 -13.42 7.84
C ALA A 65 -11.45 -12.95 6.65
N ASP A 66 -12.68 -12.49 6.91
CA ASP A 66 -13.51 -11.86 5.88
C ASP A 66 -12.88 -10.56 5.40
N LEU A 67 -12.43 -9.71 6.33
CA LEU A 67 -11.80 -8.44 6.01
C LEU A 67 -10.56 -8.64 5.13
N GLU A 68 -9.69 -9.57 5.51
CA GLU A 68 -8.50 -9.92 4.73
C GLU A 68 -8.87 -10.35 3.31
N ARG A 69 -9.87 -11.22 3.16
CA ARG A 69 -10.35 -11.68 1.86
C ARG A 69 -10.89 -10.53 1.00
N GLU A 70 -11.71 -9.65 1.57
CA GLU A 70 -12.28 -8.52 0.83
C GLU A 70 -11.19 -7.51 0.42
N MET A 71 -10.23 -7.23 1.31
CA MET A 71 -9.06 -6.38 0.99
C MET A 71 -8.26 -6.97 -0.17
N ASN A 72 -7.96 -8.27 -0.11
CA ASN A 72 -7.19 -8.97 -1.14
C ASN A 72 -7.92 -9.04 -2.48
N ALA A 73 -9.26 -9.18 -2.46
CA ALA A 73 -10.05 -9.14 -3.69
C ALA A 73 -9.91 -7.80 -4.43
N VAL A 74 -9.88 -6.67 -3.70
CA VAL A 74 -9.68 -5.35 -4.31
C VAL A 74 -8.23 -5.15 -4.75
N LEU A 75 -7.23 -5.50 -3.94
CA LEU A 75 -5.82 -5.35 -4.30
C LEU A 75 -5.46 -6.14 -5.58
N ALA A 76 -6.05 -7.32 -5.75
CA ALA A 76 -5.89 -8.14 -6.95
C ALA A 76 -6.39 -7.45 -8.24
N THR A 77 -7.32 -6.49 -8.16
CA THR A 77 -7.77 -5.73 -9.33
C THR A 77 -6.72 -4.77 -9.90
N PHE A 78 -5.70 -4.45 -9.10
CA PHE A 78 -4.61 -3.54 -9.46
C PHE A 78 -3.26 -4.24 -9.59
N ASP A 79 -3.20 -5.55 -9.32
CA ASP A 79 -1.95 -6.30 -9.14
C ASP A 79 -1.05 -5.69 -8.05
N TRP A 80 -1.64 -5.20 -6.95
CA TRP A 80 -0.94 -4.55 -5.84
C TRP A 80 -0.63 -5.53 -4.69
N GLY A 81 -0.26 -6.76 -5.02
CA GLY A 81 0.07 -7.77 -4.02
C GLY A 81 -1.13 -8.18 -3.16
N TYR A 82 -0.87 -8.54 -1.91
CA TYR A 82 -1.87 -9.01 -0.96
C TYR A 82 -1.49 -8.65 0.49
N VAL A 83 -2.43 -8.79 1.41
CA VAL A 83 -2.26 -8.58 2.83
C VAL A 83 -2.53 -9.84 3.63
N GLU A 84 -1.82 -9.98 4.74
CA GLU A 84 -2.15 -10.84 5.87
C GLU A 84 -2.53 -9.97 7.07
N LEU A 85 -3.66 -10.27 7.70
CA LEU A 85 -4.15 -9.59 8.88
C LEU A 85 -3.80 -10.38 10.14
N LEU A 86 -3.02 -9.75 11.01
CA LEU A 86 -2.49 -10.34 12.24
C LEU A 86 -3.16 -9.65 13.44
N PRO A 87 -4.28 -10.21 13.97
CA PRO A 87 -4.93 -9.66 15.14
C PRO A 87 -4.06 -9.87 16.38
N GLY A 88 -3.85 -8.79 17.15
CA GLY A 88 -3.26 -8.80 18.48
C GLY A 88 -4.28 -8.46 19.56
N ASP A 89 -3.84 -8.43 20.82
CA ASP A 89 -4.73 -8.21 21.98
C ASP A 89 -5.43 -6.85 21.95
N ALA A 90 -4.74 -5.80 21.47
CA ALA A 90 -5.26 -4.43 21.37
C ALA A 90 -4.85 -3.75 20.05
N SER A 91 -4.45 -4.53 19.06
CA SER A 91 -3.97 -4.05 17.78
C SER A 91 -4.41 -4.95 16.64
N LEU A 92 -4.39 -4.41 15.43
CA LEU A 92 -4.44 -5.19 14.20
C LEU A 92 -3.24 -4.79 13.35
N ASP A 93 -2.36 -5.76 13.08
CA ASP A 93 -1.25 -5.55 12.16
C ASP A 93 -1.68 -6.00 10.75
N ILE A 94 -1.43 -5.15 9.77
CA ILE A 94 -1.61 -5.43 8.34
C ILE A 94 -0.22 -5.64 7.76
N LEU A 95 0.11 -6.87 7.38
CA LEU A 95 1.32 -7.20 6.66
C LEU A 95 1.00 -7.23 5.17
N HIS A 96 1.42 -6.20 4.44
CA HIS A 96 1.32 -6.15 3.00
C HIS A 96 2.54 -6.81 2.36
N LEU A 97 2.32 -7.65 1.35
CA LEU A 97 3.32 -8.47 0.68
C LEU A 97 3.19 -8.32 -0.84
N ALA A 98 4.29 -8.57 -1.54
CA ALA A 98 4.37 -8.51 -3.00
C ALA A 98 4.00 -7.12 -3.57
N LEU A 99 4.54 -6.06 -2.94
CA LEU A 99 4.40 -4.69 -3.45
C LEU A 99 4.70 -4.59 -4.96
N PRO A 100 3.94 -3.77 -5.70
CA PRO A 100 4.27 -3.48 -7.08
C PRO A 100 5.67 -2.84 -7.17
N ALA A 101 6.44 -3.27 -8.17
CA ALA A 101 7.74 -2.69 -8.44
C ALA A 101 7.55 -1.23 -8.86
N GLY A 102 8.30 -0.32 -8.24
CA GLY A 102 8.41 1.04 -8.73
C GLY A 102 9.10 1.07 -10.10
N ASP A 103 8.79 2.10 -10.88
CA ASP A 103 9.49 2.38 -12.13
C ASP A 103 10.87 3.05 -11.89
N SER A 104 11.52 3.48 -12.96
CA SER A 104 12.79 4.21 -12.91
C SER A 104 12.66 5.72 -12.66
N ALA A 105 11.45 6.28 -12.68
CA ALA A 105 11.23 7.72 -12.54
C ALA A 105 11.43 8.18 -11.08
N LEU A 106 11.14 7.32 -10.10
CA LEU A 106 11.39 7.59 -8.69
C LEU A 106 12.60 6.82 -8.15
N SER A 107 13.33 7.44 -7.21
CA SER A 107 14.23 6.66 -6.38
C SER A 107 13.42 5.62 -5.60
N LYS A 108 14.01 4.45 -5.36
CA LYS A 108 13.33 3.35 -4.66
C LYS A 108 12.76 3.75 -3.29
N ALA A 109 13.51 4.54 -2.53
CA ALA A 109 13.06 5.06 -1.24
C ALA A 109 11.84 5.98 -1.39
N ARG A 110 11.83 6.85 -2.41
CA ARG A 110 10.68 7.73 -2.71
C ARG A 110 9.46 6.92 -3.15
N TRP A 111 9.66 5.88 -3.97
CA TRP A 111 8.58 4.96 -4.34
C TRP A 111 7.97 4.29 -3.11
N LEU A 112 8.80 3.67 -2.26
CA LEU A 112 8.34 2.99 -1.05
C LEU A 112 7.61 3.93 -0.09
N MET A 113 8.12 5.15 0.10
CA MET A 113 7.43 6.17 0.87
C MET A 113 6.06 6.51 0.27
N ALA A 114 6.01 6.72 -1.05
CA ALA A 114 4.79 7.13 -1.72
C ALA A 114 3.71 6.05 -1.69
N ILE A 115 4.07 4.81 -2.06
CA ILE A 115 3.12 3.68 -2.05
C ILE A 115 2.68 3.36 -0.61
N LYS A 116 3.57 3.46 0.38
CA LYS A 116 3.22 3.32 1.80
C LYS A 116 2.20 4.35 2.24
N ALA A 117 2.35 5.61 1.84
CA ALA A 117 1.40 6.67 2.16
C ALA A 117 0.02 6.42 1.53
N VAL A 118 -0.01 6.02 0.26
CA VAL A 118 -1.26 5.66 -0.43
C VAL A 118 -1.95 4.48 0.24
N LEU A 119 -1.23 3.38 0.50
CA LEU A 119 -1.78 2.20 1.15
C LEU A 119 -2.25 2.49 2.59
N GLN A 120 -1.54 3.35 3.33
CA GLN A 120 -1.98 3.78 4.66
C GLN A 120 -3.36 4.46 4.61
N GLY A 121 -3.55 5.41 3.68
CA GLY A 121 -4.85 6.07 3.51
C GLY A 121 -5.97 5.12 3.07
N LEU A 122 -5.64 4.20 2.16
CA LEU A 122 -6.56 3.17 1.66
C LEU A 122 -7.06 2.28 2.81
N TYR A 123 -6.14 1.69 3.56
CA TYR A 123 -6.45 0.76 4.64
C TYR A 123 -7.10 1.45 5.84
N ALA A 124 -6.67 2.66 6.20
CA ALA A 124 -7.31 3.43 7.27
C ALA A 124 -8.79 3.69 6.96
N HIS A 125 -9.10 4.03 5.70
CA HIS A 125 -10.48 4.25 5.28
C HIS A 125 -11.31 2.97 5.30
N TRP A 126 -10.79 1.87 4.75
CA TRP A 126 -11.50 0.59 4.80
C TRP A 126 -11.77 0.11 6.22
N LEU A 127 -10.78 0.19 7.13
CA LEU A 127 -10.98 -0.15 8.53
C LEU A 127 -12.10 0.68 9.17
N LYS A 128 -12.13 1.98 8.90
CA LYS A 128 -13.17 2.89 9.40
C LYS A 128 -14.56 2.50 8.89
N GLU A 129 -14.71 2.21 7.61
CA GLU A 129 -15.99 1.79 7.01
C GLU A 129 -16.48 0.42 7.54
N GLN A 130 -15.56 -0.44 7.99
CA GLN A 130 -15.86 -1.74 8.61
C GLN A 130 -16.15 -1.64 10.13
N GLY A 131 -16.32 -0.43 10.65
CA GLY A 131 -16.64 -0.18 12.07
C GLY A 131 -15.43 0.07 12.97
N GLY A 132 -14.23 0.24 12.40
CA GLY A 132 -13.06 0.71 13.13
C GLY A 132 -13.28 2.10 13.75
N GLY A 133 -12.80 2.29 14.98
CA GLY A 133 -12.83 3.58 15.66
C GLY A 133 -12.13 4.68 14.87
N ALA A 134 -12.87 5.71 14.49
CA ALA A 134 -12.36 6.82 13.66
C ALA A 134 -11.18 7.61 14.28
N HIS A 135 -10.89 7.43 15.57
CA HIS A 135 -9.79 8.07 16.28
C HIS A 135 -8.54 7.18 16.40
N VAL A 136 -8.65 5.90 16.02
CA VAL A 136 -7.55 4.94 16.14
C VAL A 136 -6.68 5.09 14.89
N PRO A 137 -5.41 5.49 15.03
CA PRO A 137 -4.54 5.67 13.89
C PRO A 137 -4.12 4.32 13.28
N LEU A 138 -4.00 4.30 11.95
CA LEU A 138 -3.22 3.28 11.24
C LEU A 138 -1.86 3.89 10.90
N VAL A 139 -0.78 3.34 11.45
CA VAL A 139 0.58 3.84 11.26
C VAL A 139 1.41 2.82 10.51
N GLY A 140 2.01 3.21 9.40
CA GLY A 140 2.98 2.37 8.71
C GLY A 140 4.32 2.33 9.46
N GLU A 141 4.82 1.14 9.79
CA GLU A 141 6.10 0.93 10.47
C GLU A 141 7.28 1.10 9.51
N ALA A 142 8.47 1.41 10.05
CA ALA A 142 9.71 1.36 9.27
C ALA A 142 10.03 -0.10 8.94
N THR A 143 10.43 -0.35 7.70
CA THR A 143 10.82 -1.68 7.21
C THR A 143 12.00 -1.53 6.27
N ASP A 144 12.94 -2.47 6.37
CA ASP A 144 14.06 -2.60 5.43
C ASP A 144 13.67 -3.49 4.22
N ASP A 145 12.47 -4.08 4.25
CA ASP A 145 11.93 -4.88 3.16
C ASP A 145 11.29 -3.99 2.09
N GLU A 146 11.67 -4.22 0.85
CA GLU A 146 11.27 -3.44 -0.31
C GLU A 146 10.06 -4.04 -1.03
N THR A 147 9.64 -5.23 -0.60
CA THR A 147 8.52 -6.01 -1.13
C THR A 147 7.38 -6.15 -0.13
N ALA A 148 7.62 -5.75 1.12
CA ALA A 148 6.67 -5.84 2.21
C ALA A 148 6.56 -4.54 3.00
N LEU A 149 5.34 -4.21 3.45
CA LEU A 149 5.07 -3.12 4.37
C LEU A 149 4.27 -3.64 5.55
N ARG A 150 4.49 -3.06 6.73
CA ARG A 150 3.67 -3.31 7.91
C ARG A 150 2.95 -2.05 8.32
N PHE A 151 1.66 -2.18 8.62
CA PHE A 151 0.85 -1.13 9.21
C PHE A 151 0.26 -1.64 10.52
N ARG A 152 0.29 -0.82 11.57
CA ARG A 152 -0.32 -1.14 12.85
C ARG A 152 -1.51 -0.23 13.11
N TYR A 153 -2.65 -0.83 13.37
CA TYR A 153 -3.86 -0.17 13.85
C TYR A 153 -4.00 -0.43 15.35
N GLN A 154 -3.79 0.60 16.16
CA GLN A 154 -3.79 0.48 17.61
C GLN A 154 -4.15 1.83 18.26
N ASN A 155 -4.89 1.79 19.37
CA ASN A 155 -5.14 2.99 20.17
C ASN A 155 -3.92 3.28 21.05
N ASN A 156 -3.48 4.53 21.09
CA ASN A 156 -2.36 4.96 21.92
C ASN A 156 -2.67 4.84 23.43
#